data_AF-A0A2W4NUP3-F1
#
_entry.id   AF-A0A2W4NUP3-F1
#
_cell.length_a   1.000
_cell.length_b   1.000
_cell.length_c   1.000
_cell.angle_alpha   90.00
_cell.angle_beta   90.00
_cell.angle_gamma   90.00
#
_symmetry.space_group_name_H-M   'P 1'
#
loop_
_entity.id
_entity.type
_entity.pdbx_description
1 polymer ?
#
loop_
_entity_poly.entity_id
_entity_poly.type
_entity_poly.pdbx_seq_one_letter_code
_entity_poly.pdbx_strand_id
1 'polypeptide(L)'
;MLGELRLVALELRAAAGARIRGARPVLAGTEFGNELPWAVGITLLPQLFGLDAGGNLRFALESRGAIALTPSFGSWQQSPAFLDLVARSQFGAVALTTGFEVGLTDAVGSPAARVVVGLGFAPRFPDVDGDGIPDEDDECPELPEDRDGFEDHDGCPDFDDDGDGVPDDVDQCRRVAEDLDEHEDEDGCPDPDNDGDGIPDATDRCPNEPGPAGVPGAEAGCPAKDGDGDGIPDATDRCPNEPEDRDGFEDEDGCPDPDHDRDGVPEDEDACPEQPGPARADPSLTGCPSPDEDGDTYVGDADKCPNNPENFTAVTK
;
A
#
# COMPACT_ATOMS: atom_id res chain seq x y z
N MET A 1 18.62 41.49 -27.91
CA MET A 1 17.72 40.64 -28.71
C MET A 1 18.59 39.67 -29.49
N LEU A 2 18.29 38.38 -29.42
CA LEU A 2 18.94 37.33 -30.22
C LEU A 2 17.91 36.90 -31.28
N GLY A 3 18.32 36.89 -32.55
CA GLY A 3 17.52 36.36 -33.65
C GLY A 3 18.25 35.16 -34.26
N GLU A 4 17.54 34.04 -34.41
CA GLU A 4 18.07 32.81 -34.97
C GLU A 4 17.15 32.36 -36.13
N LEU A 5 17.75 32.08 -37.29
CA LEU A 5 17.05 31.48 -38.43
C LEU A 5 17.78 30.18 -38.79
N ARG A 6 17.07 29.06 -38.66
CA ARG A 6 17.56 27.73 -39.06
C ARG A 6 17.04 27.37 -40.44
N LEU A 7 17.97 27.19 -41.38
CA LEU A 7 17.73 26.58 -42.68
C LEU A 7 18.33 25.17 -42.67
N VAL A 8 17.93 24.33 -43.62
CA VAL A 8 18.30 22.90 -43.69
C VAL A 8 19.80 22.66 -43.41
N ALA A 9 20.71 23.46 -43.98
CA ALA A 9 22.18 23.31 -43.85
C ALA A 9 22.92 24.41 -43.08
N LEU A 10 22.21 25.45 -42.67
CA LEU A 10 22.81 26.73 -42.33
C LEU A 10 22.06 27.39 -41.18
N GLU A 11 22.81 27.92 -40.24
CA GLU A 11 22.27 28.73 -39.15
C GLU A 11 22.80 30.16 -39.25
N LEU A 12 21.89 31.14 -39.29
CA LEU A 12 22.22 32.55 -39.22
C LEU A 12 21.99 33.06 -37.79
N ARG A 13 23.00 33.72 -37.23
CA ARG A 13 22.94 34.32 -35.89
C ARG A 13 23.21 35.81 -35.97
N ALA A 14 22.41 36.60 -35.26
CA ALA A 14 22.68 38.00 -35.02
C ALA A 14 22.44 38.35 -33.54
N ALA A 15 23.36 39.11 -32.96
CA ALA A 15 23.29 39.60 -31.61
C ALA A 15 23.66 41.09 -31.56
N ALA A 16 22.95 41.84 -30.72
CA ALA A 16 23.29 43.21 -30.37
C ALA A 16 22.96 43.45 -28.90
N GLY A 17 23.77 44.27 -28.24
CA GLY A 17 23.62 44.61 -26.83
C GLY A 17 24.09 46.03 -26.51
N ALA A 18 24.14 46.33 -25.21
CA ALA A 18 24.67 47.59 -24.69
C ALA A 18 25.61 47.30 -23.52
N ARG A 19 26.78 47.93 -23.52
CA ARG A 19 27.73 47.91 -22.41
C ARG A 19 27.85 49.33 -21.86
N ILE A 20 27.33 49.52 -20.65
CA ILE A 20 27.35 50.81 -19.95
C ILE A 20 28.51 50.80 -18.94
N ARG A 21 29.39 51.79 -18.99
CA ARG A 21 30.54 51.90 -18.09
C ARG A 21 30.37 53.08 -17.13
N GLY A 22 30.41 52.80 -15.83
CA GLY A 22 30.40 53.83 -14.78
C GLY A 22 31.72 54.58 -14.64
N ALA A 23 32.84 53.94 -14.98
CA ALA A 23 34.18 54.53 -15.04
C ALA A 23 34.67 54.58 -16.49
N ARG A 24 35.48 55.59 -16.83
CA ARG A 24 36.03 55.78 -18.18
C ARG A 24 37.54 55.54 -18.19
N PRO A 25 37.97 54.27 -18.31
CA PRO A 25 39.40 53.96 -18.30
C PRO A 25 40.08 54.53 -19.54
N VAL A 26 41.33 54.95 -19.38
CA VAL A 26 42.20 55.39 -20.48
C VAL A 26 43.27 54.33 -20.70
N LEU A 27 43.32 53.77 -21.91
CA LEU A 27 44.31 52.78 -22.33
C LEU A 27 44.96 53.25 -23.63
N ALA A 28 46.30 53.23 -23.69
CA ALA A 28 47.07 53.71 -24.84
C ALA A 28 46.69 55.14 -25.31
N GLY A 29 46.29 56.02 -24.37
CA GLY A 29 45.86 57.39 -24.65
C GLY A 29 44.42 57.53 -25.13
N THR A 30 43.65 56.43 -25.17
CA THR A 30 42.26 56.40 -25.61
C THR A 30 41.32 56.16 -24.42
N GLU A 31 40.35 57.05 -24.22
CA GLU A 31 39.30 56.91 -23.19
C GLU A 31 38.17 56.00 -23.69
N PHE A 32 37.76 55.02 -22.88
CA PHE A 32 36.68 54.09 -23.21
C PHE A 32 35.42 54.39 -22.39
N GLY A 33 34.27 54.44 -23.05
CA GLY A 33 32.98 54.65 -22.40
C GLY A 33 31.96 53.59 -22.78
N ASN A 34 30.71 54.03 -22.94
CA ASN A 34 29.61 53.16 -23.32
C ASN A 34 29.79 52.69 -24.76
N GLU A 35 29.37 51.47 -25.05
CA GLU A 35 29.51 50.86 -26.38
C GLU A 35 28.32 49.92 -26.69
N LEU A 36 28.04 49.73 -27.98
CA LEU A 36 27.06 48.76 -28.48
C LEU A 36 27.80 47.55 -29.05
N PRO A 37 27.96 46.46 -28.28
CA PRO A 37 28.46 45.21 -28.83
C PRO A 37 27.48 44.64 -29.87
N TRP A 38 28.03 44.06 -30.93
CA TRP A 38 27.29 43.40 -31.99
C TRP A 38 28.03 42.14 -32.45
N ALA A 39 27.29 41.18 -32.97
CA ALA A 39 27.81 40.00 -33.65
C ALA A 39 26.85 39.54 -34.74
N VAL A 40 27.39 39.08 -35.86
CA VAL A 40 26.66 38.44 -36.95
C VAL A 40 27.46 37.25 -37.42
N GLY A 41 26.82 36.10 -37.56
CA GLY A 41 27.52 34.86 -37.86
C GLY A 41 26.70 33.92 -38.70
N ILE A 42 27.42 33.07 -39.41
CA ILE A 42 26.90 31.98 -40.21
C ILE A 42 27.56 30.70 -39.72
N THR A 43 26.75 29.68 -39.43
CA THR A 43 27.22 28.37 -39.00
C THR A 43 26.81 27.33 -40.03
N LEU A 44 27.79 26.54 -40.47
CA LEU A 44 27.61 25.40 -41.36
C LEU A 44 27.51 24.12 -40.54
N LEU A 45 26.51 23.31 -40.87
CA LEU A 45 26.21 22.02 -40.26
C LEU A 45 26.69 20.91 -41.21
N PRO A 46 27.86 20.28 -40.96
CA PRO A 46 28.50 19.31 -41.86
C PRO A 46 27.67 18.05 -42.12
N GLN A 47 26.76 17.72 -41.18
CA GLN A 47 25.87 16.55 -41.19
C GLN A 47 25.16 16.32 -42.54
N LEU A 48 24.88 17.39 -43.30
CA LEU A 48 24.20 17.29 -44.59
C LEU A 48 25.10 16.94 -45.79
N PHE A 49 26.41 17.07 -45.64
CA PHE A 49 27.37 16.64 -46.66
C PHE A 49 27.83 15.19 -46.43
N GLY A 50 27.15 14.45 -45.55
CA GLY A 50 27.55 13.09 -45.14
C GLY A 50 28.81 13.06 -44.26
N LEU A 51 29.24 14.22 -43.76
CA LEU A 51 30.34 14.38 -42.81
C LEU A 51 29.75 14.59 -41.42
N ASP A 52 30.31 13.94 -40.39
CA ASP A 52 29.82 14.08 -39.00
C ASP A 52 28.34 13.70 -38.82
N ALA A 53 28.05 12.40 -39.00
CA ALA A 53 26.70 11.85 -38.83
C ALA A 53 26.10 12.09 -37.43
N GLY A 54 26.94 12.34 -36.42
CA GLY A 54 26.51 12.64 -35.06
C GLY A 54 26.16 14.11 -34.80
N GLY A 55 26.32 15.01 -35.78
CA GLY A 55 26.00 16.44 -35.62
C GLY A 55 26.85 17.16 -34.55
N ASN A 56 28.03 16.61 -34.24
CA ASN A 56 28.91 17.04 -33.17
C ASN A 56 29.87 18.15 -33.60
N LEU A 57 30.07 18.36 -34.90
CA LEU A 57 30.98 19.31 -35.49
C LEU A 57 30.19 20.45 -36.14
N ARG A 58 30.60 21.69 -35.87
CA ARG A 58 30.04 22.90 -36.50
C ARG A 58 31.17 23.83 -36.91
N PHE A 59 31.08 24.42 -38.09
CA PHE A 59 31.99 25.48 -38.53
C PHE A 59 31.26 26.81 -38.51
N ALA A 60 31.78 27.80 -37.80
CA ALA A 60 31.19 29.13 -37.73
C ALA A 60 32.16 30.18 -38.27
N LEU A 61 31.64 31.04 -39.14
CA LEU A 61 32.26 32.30 -39.53
C LEU A 61 31.46 33.42 -38.86
N GLU A 62 32.07 34.15 -37.93
CA GLU A 62 31.39 35.17 -37.13
C GLU A 62 32.14 36.50 -37.22
N SER A 63 31.43 37.57 -37.55
CA SER A 63 31.93 38.93 -37.43
C SER A 63 31.34 39.55 -36.17
N ARG A 64 32.19 40.07 -35.28
CA ARG A 64 31.75 40.67 -34.02
C ARG A 64 32.54 41.90 -33.67
N GLY A 65 31.98 42.79 -32.87
CA GLY A 65 32.63 44.03 -32.52
C GLY A 65 31.85 44.85 -31.52
N ALA A 66 32.26 46.10 -31.35
CA ALA A 66 31.53 47.07 -30.57
C ALA A 66 31.58 48.45 -31.22
N ILE A 67 30.49 49.20 -31.16
CA ILE A 67 30.43 50.59 -31.61
C ILE A 67 30.55 51.49 -30.38
N ALA A 68 31.58 52.32 -30.30
CA ALA A 68 31.72 53.29 -29.22
C ALA A 68 30.60 54.33 -29.26
N LEU A 69 30.00 54.61 -28.11
CA LEU A 69 28.97 55.65 -27.92
C LEU A 69 29.52 56.86 -27.16
N THR A 70 30.39 56.63 -26.18
CA THR A 70 31.06 57.69 -25.40
C THR A 70 32.54 57.36 -25.21
N PRO A 71 33.44 58.37 -25.13
CA PRO A 71 33.16 59.81 -25.20
C PRO A 71 32.84 60.33 -26.61
N SER A 72 33.09 59.54 -27.66
CA SER A 72 32.82 59.93 -29.04
C SER A 72 32.11 58.80 -29.79
N PHE A 73 30.91 59.09 -30.30
CA PHE A 73 30.15 58.14 -31.09
C PHE A 73 30.90 57.73 -32.37
N GLY A 74 31.04 56.43 -32.61
CA GLY A 74 31.61 55.88 -33.84
C GLY A 74 33.13 56.08 -34.00
N SER A 75 33.87 56.33 -32.92
CA SER A 75 35.34 56.45 -32.99
C SER A 75 36.00 55.13 -33.42
N TRP A 76 36.78 55.15 -34.51
CA TRP A 76 37.49 53.98 -35.05
C TRP A 76 38.52 53.39 -34.09
N GLN A 77 39.17 54.23 -33.27
CA GLN A 77 40.15 53.78 -32.28
C GLN A 77 39.51 53.04 -31.09
N GLN A 78 38.20 53.19 -30.90
CA GLN A 78 37.42 52.63 -29.79
C GLN A 78 36.41 51.58 -30.24
N SER A 79 36.24 51.38 -31.55
CA SER A 79 35.24 50.48 -32.12
C SER A 79 35.94 49.28 -32.76
N PRO A 80 36.26 48.25 -31.96
CA PRO A 80 36.89 47.05 -32.49
C PRO A 80 35.89 46.26 -33.34
N ALA A 81 36.38 45.66 -34.42
CA ALA A 81 35.66 44.63 -35.16
C ALA A 81 36.62 43.48 -35.46
N PHE A 82 36.07 42.27 -35.40
CA PHE A 82 36.79 41.01 -35.51
C PHE A 82 36.06 40.11 -36.50
N LEU A 83 36.82 39.21 -37.13
CA LEU A 83 36.29 38.09 -37.90
C LEU A 83 36.89 36.79 -37.35
N ASP A 84 36.01 35.90 -36.89
CA ASP A 84 36.30 34.60 -36.32
C ASP A 84 35.98 33.50 -37.33
N LEU A 85 36.92 32.58 -37.55
CA LEU A 85 36.63 31.28 -38.17
C LEU A 85 36.94 30.18 -37.17
N VAL A 86 35.90 29.50 -36.70
CA VAL A 86 36.00 28.51 -35.62
C VAL A 86 35.33 27.19 -35.97
N ALA A 87 35.94 26.10 -35.53
CA ALA A 87 35.35 24.78 -35.46
C ALA A 87 34.92 24.50 -34.00
N ARG A 88 33.68 24.06 -33.82
CA ARG A 88 33.13 23.62 -32.53
C ARG A 88 32.84 22.13 -32.61
N SER A 89 33.48 21.34 -31.76
CA SER A 89 33.34 19.89 -31.68
C SER A 89 32.75 19.50 -30.33
N GLN A 90 31.81 18.56 -30.32
CA GLN A 90 31.16 18.05 -29.12
C GLN A 90 31.55 16.57 -28.89
N PHE A 91 31.96 16.27 -27.66
CA PHE A 91 32.36 14.94 -27.19
C PHE A 91 31.62 14.66 -25.88
N GLY A 92 30.39 14.16 -25.99
CA GLY A 92 29.48 14.01 -24.85
C GLY A 92 29.19 15.36 -24.18
N ALA A 93 29.56 15.46 -22.90
CA ALA A 93 29.45 16.67 -22.09
C ALA A 93 30.48 17.75 -22.44
N VAL A 94 31.57 17.41 -23.14
CA VAL A 94 32.66 18.36 -23.43
C VAL A 94 32.47 18.98 -24.81
N ALA A 95 32.57 20.30 -24.89
CA ALA A 95 32.63 21.05 -26.14
C ALA A 95 34.01 21.69 -26.31
N LEU A 96 34.67 21.45 -27.44
CA LEU A 96 35.94 22.08 -27.82
C LEU A 96 35.68 23.08 -28.93
N THR A 97 36.11 24.33 -28.73
CA THR A 97 36.15 25.36 -29.77
C THR A 97 37.61 25.61 -30.15
N THR A 98 37.93 25.56 -31.43
CA THR A 98 39.24 25.92 -31.96
C THR A 98 39.10 26.80 -33.19
N GLY A 99 40.03 27.72 -33.41
CA GLY A 99 39.99 28.54 -34.61
C GLY A 99 40.96 29.69 -34.56
N PHE A 100 40.70 30.67 -35.41
CA PHE A 100 41.46 31.90 -35.47
C PHE A 100 40.53 33.10 -35.58
N GLU A 101 41.03 34.22 -35.11
CA GLU A 101 40.38 35.51 -35.17
C GLU A 101 41.34 36.53 -35.79
N VAL A 102 40.83 37.40 -36.64
CA VAL A 102 41.56 38.56 -37.17
C VAL A 102 40.86 39.86 -36.79
N GLY A 103 41.64 40.88 -36.46
CA GLY A 103 41.12 42.24 -36.29
C GLY A 103 40.82 42.86 -37.65
N LEU A 104 39.66 43.51 -37.77
CA LEU A 104 39.23 44.24 -38.97
C LEU A 104 39.42 45.76 -38.84
N THR A 105 39.81 46.24 -37.66
CA THR A 105 40.05 47.66 -37.38
C THR A 105 41.33 47.84 -36.57
N ASP A 106 41.89 49.05 -36.63
CA ASP A 106 43.03 49.48 -35.80
C ASP A 106 42.61 49.94 -34.40
N ALA A 107 41.47 49.48 -33.90
CA ALA A 107 41.02 49.82 -32.56
C ALA A 107 42.00 49.28 -31.51
N VAL A 108 42.13 49.99 -30.38
CA VAL A 108 43.02 49.57 -29.30
C VAL A 108 42.56 48.20 -28.76
N GLY A 109 43.47 47.22 -28.80
CA GLY A 109 43.19 45.84 -28.41
C GLY A 109 42.81 44.91 -29.56
N SER A 110 42.69 45.41 -30.80
CA SER A 110 42.52 44.59 -31.99
C SER A 110 43.84 43.93 -32.40
N PRO A 111 43.94 42.59 -32.43
CA PRO A 111 45.13 41.90 -32.89
C PRO A 111 45.16 41.84 -34.43
N ALA A 112 46.35 41.72 -35.02
CA ALA A 112 46.47 41.37 -36.44
C ALA A 112 45.88 39.98 -36.72
N ALA A 113 46.17 39.03 -35.83
CA ALA A 113 45.53 37.72 -35.77
C ALA A 113 45.75 37.09 -34.38
N ARG A 114 44.87 36.19 -33.96
CA ARG A 114 45.06 35.32 -32.78
C ARG A 114 44.45 33.94 -32.99
N VAL A 115 44.98 32.96 -32.26
CA VAL A 115 44.39 31.62 -32.15
C VAL A 115 43.37 31.63 -31.01
N VAL A 116 42.23 30.98 -31.24
CA VAL A 116 41.16 30.82 -30.26
C VAL A 116 41.06 29.35 -29.88
N VAL A 117 41.11 29.07 -28.59
CA VAL A 117 40.83 27.74 -28.01
C VAL A 117 39.89 27.94 -26.84
N GLY A 118 38.79 27.19 -26.80
CA GLY A 118 37.79 27.23 -25.73
C GLY A 118 37.34 25.82 -25.36
N LEU A 119 37.17 25.58 -24.07
CA LEU A 119 36.61 24.34 -23.54
C LEU A 119 35.30 24.67 -22.81
N GLY A 120 34.26 23.93 -23.12
CA GLY A 120 32.99 23.94 -22.40
C GLY A 120 32.71 22.55 -21.84
N PHE A 121 32.08 22.50 -20.67
CA PHE A 121 31.57 21.27 -20.06
C PHE A 121 30.10 21.49 -19.69
N ALA A 122 29.23 20.69 -20.28
CA ALA A 122 27.78 20.74 -20.14
C ALA A 122 27.25 19.29 -20.18
N PRO A 123 27.26 18.58 -19.04
CA PRO A 123 26.65 17.25 -18.96
C PRO A 123 25.15 17.37 -19.22
N ARG A 124 24.60 16.35 -19.88
CA ARG A 124 23.16 16.17 -20.03
C ARG A 124 22.86 14.85 -19.35
N PHE A 125 21.89 14.87 -18.44
CA PHE A 125 21.27 13.70 -17.86
C PHE A 125 19.86 13.71 -18.44
N PRO A 126 19.64 13.01 -19.56
CA PRO A 126 18.29 12.75 -20.05
C PRO A 126 17.47 12.07 -18.94
N ASP A 127 16.22 12.48 -18.85
CA ASP A 127 15.21 12.02 -17.89
C ASP A 127 13.88 12.32 -18.61
N VAL A 128 13.39 11.32 -19.34
CA VAL A 128 12.32 11.48 -20.34
C VAL A 128 10.94 11.60 -19.71
N ASP A 129 10.66 10.83 -18.66
CA ASP A 129 9.40 10.88 -17.90
C ASP A 129 9.44 11.86 -16.73
N GLY A 130 10.62 12.31 -16.30
CA GLY A 130 10.79 13.36 -15.31
C GLY A 130 10.67 12.86 -13.87
N ASP A 131 10.87 11.57 -13.62
CA ASP A 131 10.81 11.02 -12.28
C ASP A 131 12.07 11.37 -11.44
N GLY A 132 13.17 11.76 -12.09
CA GLY A 132 14.43 12.15 -11.47
C GLY A 132 15.51 11.07 -11.44
N ILE A 133 15.28 9.93 -12.09
CA ILE A 133 16.27 8.91 -12.41
C ILE A 133 16.73 9.18 -13.86
N PRO A 134 18.05 9.26 -14.13
CA PRO A 134 18.51 9.46 -15.50
C PRO A 134 18.20 8.25 -16.38
N ASP A 135 17.82 8.45 -17.66
CA ASP A 135 17.51 7.39 -18.64
C ASP A 135 18.58 6.27 -18.75
N GLU A 136 19.82 6.53 -18.32
CA GLU A 136 20.92 5.55 -18.33
C GLU A 136 20.96 4.61 -17.13
N ASP A 137 20.33 5.03 -16.03
CA ASP A 137 20.19 4.30 -14.76
C ASP A 137 18.73 3.84 -14.54
N ASP A 138 17.83 4.16 -15.47
CA ASP A 138 16.39 3.89 -15.43
C ASP A 138 16.03 2.64 -16.26
N GLU A 139 15.35 1.66 -15.65
CA GLU A 139 14.86 0.44 -16.28
C GLU A 139 13.60 0.69 -17.13
N CYS A 140 12.83 1.74 -16.82
CA CYS A 140 11.61 2.16 -17.52
C CYS A 140 11.64 3.65 -17.98
N PRO A 141 12.54 4.07 -18.90
CA PRO A 141 12.76 5.48 -19.25
C PRO A 141 11.59 6.28 -19.87
N GLU A 142 10.42 5.68 -20.05
CA GLU A 142 9.21 6.34 -20.55
C GLU A 142 8.05 6.33 -19.54
N LEU A 143 8.23 5.70 -18.38
CA LEU A 143 7.23 5.50 -17.34
C LEU A 143 7.79 5.96 -16.00
N PRO A 144 7.22 7.02 -15.42
CA PRO A 144 7.76 7.56 -14.19
C PRO A 144 7.54 6.61 -13.02
N GLU A 145 8.58 6.43 -12.21
CA GLU A 145 8.56 5.85 -10.87
C GLU A 145 7.49 6.49 -9.98
N ASP A 146 6.76 5.69 -9.19
CA ASP A 146 5.65 6.14 -8.34
C ASP A 146 6.04 6.40 -6.87
N ARG A 147 7.28 6.05 -6.47
CA ARG A 147 7.95 6.50 -5.23
C ARG A 147 7.14 6.27 -3.96
N ASP A 148 6.76 5.04 -3.72
CA ASP A 148 5.92 4.66 -2.59
C ASP A 148 6.73 3.99 -1.44
N GLY A 149 8.03 3.75 -1.65
CA GLY A 149 8.95 3.11 -0.71
C GLY A 149 9.19 1.62 -0.97
N PHE A 150 8.64 1.07 -2.05
CA PHE A 150 8.99 -0.20 -2.66
C PHE A 150 9.75 0.05 -3.97
N GLU A 151 10.78 -0.76 -4.21
CA GLU A 151 11.72 -0.72 -5.35
C GLU A 151 12.08 0.63 -6.05
N ASP A 152 11.97 1.81 -5.37
CA ASP A 152 12.13 3.22 -5.86
C ASP A 152 13.45 3.59 -6.60
N HIS A 153 14.32 2.65 -6.90
CA HIS A 153 15.67 2.85 -7.44
C HIS A 153 15.88 2.27 -8.83
N ASP A 154 14.95 1.47 -9.35
CA ASP A 154 15.03 0.92 -10.70
C ASP A 154 14.40 1.85 -11.75
N GLY A 155 13.55 2.79 -11.35
CA GLY A 155 12.87 3.73 -12.24
C GLY A 155 11.60 3.17 -12.88
N CYS A 156 11.12 2.02 -12.42
CA CYS A 156 9.90 1.41 -12.91
C CYS A 156 8.81 1.50 -11.85
N PRO A 157 7.62 2.03 -12.18
CA PRO A 157 6.51 1.99 -11.24
C PRO A 157 6.10 0.55 -10.95
N ASP A 158 5.98 0.24 -9.67
CA ASP A 158 5.37 -0.99 -9.16
C ASP A 158 3.87 -0.77 -9.00
N PHE A 159 3.06 -1.76 -9.41
CA PHE A 159 1.59 -1.65 -9.35
C PHE A 159 0.96 -2.69 -8.42
N ASP A 160 1.79 -3.55 -7.83
CA ASP A 160 1.46 -4.71 -7.01
C ASP A 160 2.74 -5.08 -6.24
N ASP A 161 2.96 -4.38 -5.12
CA ASP A 161 4.19 -4.40 -4.30
C ASP A 161 4.54 -5.81 -3.76
N ASP A 162 3.54 -6.64 -3.45
CA ASP A 162 3.76 -7.98 -2.89
C ASP A 162 3.50 -9.13 -3.87
N GLY A 163 2.95 -8.82 -5.04
CA GLY A 163 2.83 -9.73 -6.18
C GLY A 163 1.75 -10.78 -6.01
N ASP A 164 0.71 -10.50 -5.22
CA ASP A 164 -0.43 -11.40 -5.02
C ASP A 164 -1.51 -11.28 -6.11
N GLY A 165 -1.45 -10.24 -6.94
CA GLY A 165 -2.35 -9.98 -8.05
C GLY A 165 -3.44 -8.94 -7.75
N VAL A 166 -3.47 -8.36 -6.55
CA VAL A 166 -4.32 -7.23 -6.15
C VAL A 166 -3.52 -5.93 -6.32
N PRO A 167 -3.98 -4.97 -7.15
CA PRO A 167 -3.23 -3.73 -7.35
C PRO A 167 -3.15 -2.85 -6.09
N ASP A 168 -2.03 -2.14 -5.92
CA ASP A 168 -1.73 -1.31 -4.73
C ASP A 168 -2.75 -0.20 -4.40
N ASP A 169 -3.56 0.21 -5.39
CA ASP A 169 -4.59 1.24 -5.23
C ASP A 169 -5.89 0.71 -4.59
N VAL A 170 -6.06 -0.61 -4.58
CA VAL A 170 -7.20 -1.33 -3.98
C VAL A 170 -6.78 -2.30 -2.88
N ASP A 171 -5.52 -2.69 -2.82
CA ASP A 171 -4.94 -3.55 -1.79
C ASP A 171 -4.85 -2.83 -0.42
N GLN A 172 -5.44 -3.44 0.60
CA GLN A 172 -5.36 -2.95 1.98
C GLN A 172 -4.02 -3.24 2.66
N CYS A 173 -3.32 -4.27 2.22
CA CYS A 173 -2.09 -4.77 2.80
C CYS A 173 -0.82 -4.53 2.00
N ARG A 174 -0.83 -4.19 0.72
CA ARG A 174 0.28 -3.72 -0.17
C ARG A 174 1.59 -4.51 -0.18
N ARG A 175 2.19 -4.76 0.99
CA ARG A 175 3.50 -5.40 1.18
C ARG A 175 3.39 -6.78 1.80
N VAL A 176 2.18 -7.32 1.90
CA VAL A 176 1.90 -8.60 2.54
C VAL A 176 0.88 -9.33 1.71
N ALA A 177 1.39 -10.22 0.85
CA ALA A 177 0.59 -10.99 -0.07
C ALA A 177 -0.55 -11.76 0.62
N GLU A 178 -1.71 -11.71 -0.03
CA GLU A 178 -2.91 -12.50 0.21
C GLU A 178 -2.64 -14.02 0.28
N ASP A 179 -3.38 -14.74 1.12
CA ASP A 179 -3.29 -16.20 1.28
C ASP A 179 -4.37 -17.02 0.56
N LEU A 180 -5.12 -16.42 -0.38
CA LEU A 180 -5.90 -17.07 -1.45
C LEU A 180 -6.55 -18.40 -1.04
N ASP A 181 -7.45 -18.36 -0.08
CA ASP A 181 -8.08 -19.53 0.52
C ASP A 181 -9.62 -19.55 0.42
N GLU A 182 -10.19 -18.67 -0.41
CA GLU A 182 -11.62 -18.44 -0.61
C GLU A 182 -12.31 -17.64 0.51
N HIS A 183 -11.55 -17.09 1.46
CA HIS A 183 -12.01 -16.15 2.48
C HIS A 183 -11.44 -14.75 2.20
N GLU A 184 -12.32 -13.76 2.07
CA GLU A 184 -11.98 -12.33 1.89
C GLU A 184 -10.87 -11.94 0.86
N ASP A 185 -10.45 -12.87 -0.03
CA ASP A 185 -9.44 -12.74 -1.11
C ASP A 185 -9.46 -11.47 -2.00
N GLU A 186 -10.53 -10.68 -1.98
CA GLU A 186 -10.67 -9.47 -2.80
C GLU A 186 -10.00 -8.22 -2.17
N ASP A 187 -9.58 -8.32 -0.92
CA ASP A 187 -9.13 -7.18 -0.13
C ASP A 187 -7.59 -7.01 -0.07
N GLY A 188 -6.85 -8.05 -0.48
CA GLY A 188 -5.40 -8.11 -0.60
C GLY A 188 -4.67 -8.35 0.73
N CYS A 189 -5.39 -8.60 1.81
CA CYS A 189 -4.83 -8.87 3.12
C CYS A 189 -5.00 -10.34 3.50
N PRO A 190 -3.91 -11.05 3.86
CA PRO A 190 -4.06 -12.42 4.33
C PRO A 190 -4.85 -12.50 5.63
N ASP A 191 -5.69 -13.53 5.73
CA ASP A 191 -6.58 -13.81 6.85
C ASP A 191 -6.13 -15.05 7.62
N PRO A 192 -5.23 -14.91 8.60
CA PRO A 192 -4.62 -16.06 9.26
C PRO A 192 -5.55 -16.83 10.22
N ASP A 193 -6.78 -16.36 10.44
CA ASP A 193 -7.79 -16.87 11.38
C ASP A 193 -9.19 -16.48 10.88
N ASN A 194 -9.65 -17.17 9.83
CA ASN A 194 -10.85 -16.84 9.03
C ASN A 194 -12.15 -16.81 9.83
N ASP A 195 -12.30 -17.67 10.83
CA ASP A 195 -13.50 -17.71 11.68
C ASP A 195 -13.36 -16.96 13.01
N GLY A 196 -12.15 -16.49 13.33
CA GLY A 196 -11.84 -15.70 14.51
C GLY A 196 -11.99 -16.45 15.83
N ASP A 197 -11.84 -17.79 15.82
CA ASP A 197 -11.91 -18.61 17.03
C ASP A 197 -10.60 -18.59 17.86
N GLY A 198 -9.53 -18.05 17.27
CA GLY A 198 -8.21 -17.92 17.89
C GLY A 198 -7.24 -19.07 17.57
N ILE A 199 -7.62 -20.01 16.70
CA ILE A 199 -6.77 -21.06 16.15
C ILE A 199 -6.42 -20.65 14.70
N PRO A 200 -5.13 -20.49 14.35
CA PRO A 200 -4.77 -20.12 13.00
C PRO A 200 -5.18 -21.18 11.97
N ASP A 201 -5.64 -20.74 10.80
CA ASP A 201 -6.11 -21.54 9.66
C ASP A 201 -5.20 -22.71 9.30
N ALA A 202 -3.89 -22.47 9.29
CA ALA A 202 -2.87 -23.49 9.01
C ALA A 202 -2.90 -24.68 10.00
N THR A 203 -3.50 -24.49 11.17
CA THR A 203 -3.67 -25.50 12.22
C THR A 203 -5.12 -25.84 12.53
N ASP A 204 -6.06 -25.10 11.93
CA ASP A 204 -7.49 -25.31 12.08
C ASP A 204 -8.00 -26.50 11.24
N ARG A 205 -8.96 -27.25 11.76
CA ARG A 205 -9.62 -28.35 11.05
C ARG A 205 -10.88 -27.91 10.32
N CYS A 206 -11.49 -26.83 10.77
CA CYS A 206 -12.64 -26.17 10.19
C CYS A 206 -12.37 -24.67 10.08
N PRO A 207 -11.43 -24.21 9.23
CA PRO A 207 -10.95 -22.81 9.22
C PRO A 207 -12.04 -21.74 9.02
N ASN A 208 -13.22 -22.14 8.50
CA ASN A 208 -14.34 -21.26 8.24
C ASN A 208 -15.54 -21.47 9.19
N GLU A 209 -15.40 -22.29 10.24
CA GLU A 209 -16.47 -22.59 11.20
C GLU A 209 -15.96 -22.53 12.64
N PRO A 210 -16.34 -21.50 13.42
CA PRO A 210 -15.68 -21.22 14.69
C PRO A 210 -15.82 -22.37 15.70
N GLY A 211 -14.69 -22.82 16.23
CA GLY A 211 -14.58 -23.92 17.17
C GLY A 211 -13.96 -23.52 18.52
N PRO A 212 -14.41 -24.09 19.63
CA PRO A 212 -13.76 -23.86 20.91
C PRO A 212 -12.44 -24.64 21.01
N ALA A 213 -11.35 -23.96 21.37
CA ALA A 213 -10.06 -24.59 21.59
C ALA A 213 -10.10 -25.65 22.71
N GLY A 214 -10.01 -26.93 22.32
CA GLY A 214 -9.78 -28.04 23.24
C GLY A 214 -11.02 -28.63 23.91
N VAL A 215 -12.19 -28.59 23.25
CA VAL A 215 -13.39 -29.29 23.75
C VAL A 215 -13.29 -30.80 23.52
N PRO A 216 -13.57 -31.64 24.54
CA PRO A 216 -13.60 -33.09 24.37
C PRO A 216 -14.61 -33.51 23.28
N GLY A 217 -14.13 -34.23 22.28
CA GLY A 217 -14.96 -34.72 21.17
C GLY A 217 -15.05 -33.80 19.95
N ALA A 218 -14.54 -32.57 20.04
CA ALA A 218 -14.36 -31.70 18.89
C ALA A 218 -13.00 -31.97 18.22
N GLU A 219 -12.96 -31.89 16.88
CA GLU A 219 -11.70 -31.70 16.17
C GLU A 219 -11.18 -30.28 16.48
N ALA A 220 -9.86 -30.07 16.51
CA ALA A 220 -9.31 -28.76 16.87
C ALA A 220 -9.77 -27.69 15.88
N GLY A 221 -10.45 -26.65 16.35
CA GLY A 221 -11.02 -25.59 15.50
C GLY A 221 -12.40 -25.88 14.93
N CYS A 222 -12.97 -27.06 15.19
CA CYS A 222 -14.32 -27.38 14.74
C CYS A 222 -15.35 -27.24 15.87
N PRO A 223 -16.59 -26.84 15.56
CA PRO A 223 -17.69 -26.95 16.51
C PRO A 223 -17.85 -28.40 16.97
N ALA A 224 -18.13 -28.58 18.26
CA ALA A 224 -18.41 -29.90 18.79
C ALA A 224 -19.73 -30.41 18.20
N LYS A 225 -19.77 -31.68 17.81
CA LYS A 225 -20.98 -32.29 17.25
C LYS A 225 -22.04 -32.41 18.34
N ASP A 226 -23.25 -31.95 18.03
CA ASP A 226 -24.44 -31.96 18.89
C ASP A 226 -25.61 -32.49 18.04
N GLY A 227 -26.01 -33.74 18.28
CA GLY A 227 -26.87 -34.54 17.42
C GLY A 227 -28.35 -34.16 17.49
N ASP A 228 -28.81 -33.70 18.64
CA ASP A 228 -30.21 -33.30 18.88
C ASP A 228 -30.37 -31.78 19.09
N GLY A 229 -29.28 -31.04 19.24
CA GLY A 229 -29.28 -29.59 19.24
C GLY A 229 -29.67 -28.97 20.58
N ASP A 230 -29.48 -29.69 21.69
CA ASP A 230 -29.77 -29.17 23.03
C ASP A 230 -28.66 -28.28 23.62
N GLY A 231 -27.49 -28.25 22.96
CA GLY A 231 -26.32 -27.47 23.32
C GLY A 231 -25.28 -28.23 24.15
N ILE A 232 -25.47 -29.53 24.41
CA ILE A 232 -24.50 -30.41 25.05
C ILE A 232 -23.83 -31.26 23.95
N PRO A 233 -22.50 -31.24 23.82
CA PRO A 233 -21.81 -32.04 22.81
C PRO A 233 -22.06 -33.55 22.96
N ASP A 234 -22.22 -34.27 21.84
CA ASP A 234 -22.41 -35.73 21.74
C ASP A 234 -21.43 -36.55 22.60
N ALA A 235 -20.22 -36.00 22.79
CA ALA A 235 -19.14 -36.67 23.52
C ALA A 235 -19.30 -36.60 25.05
N THR A 236 -20.07 -35.63 25.54
CA THR A 236 -20.39 -35.41 26.97
C THR A 236 -21.86 -35.66 27.29
N ASP A 237 -22.70 -35.72 26.27
CA ASP A 237 -24.12 -36.03 26.35
C ASP A 237 -24.38 -37.52 26.64
N ARG A 238 -25.24 -37.80 27.62
CA ARG A 238 -25.68 -39.17 27.94
C ARG A 238 -26.78 -39.68 27.02
N CYS A 239 -27.57 -38.79 26.42
CA CYS A 239 -28.61 -39.08 25.47
C CYS A 239 -28.42 -38.31 24.14
N PRO A 240 -27.37 -38.60 23.32
CA PRO A 240 -26.97 -37.82 22.11
C PRO A 240 -27.97 -37.70 20.94
N ASN A 241 -29.20 -38.17 21.12
CA ASN A 241 -30.26 -38.09 20.11
C ASN A 241 -31.62 -37.70 20.74
N GLU A 242 -31.65 -37.36 22.03
CA GLU A 242 -32.84 -36.96 22.77
C GLU A 242 -32.53 -35.65 23.50
N PRO A 243 -33.10 -34.52 23.03
CA PRO A 243 -32.70 -33.23 23.55
C PRO A 243 -33.12 -33.05 25.01
N GLU A 244 -32.20 -32.55 25.82
CA GLU A 244 -32.39 -32.11 27.21
C GLU A 244 -33.59 -31.15 27.38
N ASP A 245 -34.33 -31.29 28.48
CA ASP A 245 -35.53 -30.50 28.77
C ASP A 245 -35.39 -29.40 29.83
N ARG A 246 -34.18 -28.99 30.24
CA ARG A 246 -33.87 -27.71 30.92
C ARG A 246 -34.95 -27.19 31.91
N ASP A 247 -35.41 -28.05 32.80
CA ASP A 247 -36.45 -27.75 33.77
C ASP A 247 -35.89 -27.46 35.18
N GLY A 248 -34.57 -27.58 35.36
CA GLY A 248 -33.86 -27.34 36.60
C GLY A 248 -33.46 -28.61 37.35
N PHE A 249 -33.77 -29.79 36.81
CA PHE A 249 -33.35 -31.09 37.30
C PHE A 249 -32.38 -31.73 36.30
N GLU A 250 -31.25 -32.25 36.80
CA GLU A 250 -30.15 -32.88 36.03
C GLU A 250 -29.71 -32.26 34.66
N ASP A 251 -30.11 -31.01 34.33
CA ASP A 251 -29.89 -30.21 33.08
C ASP A 251 -28.47 -30.25 32.41
N GLU A 252 -27.46 -30.75 33.11
CA GLU A 252 -26.07 -30.84 32.64
C GLU A 252 -25.74 -32.24 32.06
N ASP A 253 -26.65 -33.21 32.12
CA ASP A 253 -26.39 -34.59 31.75
C ASP A 253 -26.81 -34.96 30.31
N GLY A 254 -27.65 -34.13 29.68
CA GLY A 254 -28.04 -34.24 28.28
C GLY A 254 -29.22 -35.18 28.04
N CYS A 255 -29.91 -35.61 29.08
CA CYS A 255 -31.06 -36.47 28.97
C CYS A 255 -32.32 -35.74 29.45
N PRO A 256 -33.44 -35.82 28.72
CA PRO A 256 -34.70 -35.30 29.24
C PRO A 256 -35.11 -36.05 30.52
N ASP A 257 -35.62 -35.30 31.49
CA ASP A 257 -36.00 -35.79 32.82
C ASP A 257 -37.52 -35.74 33.02
N PRO A 258 -38.30 -36.60 32.35
CA PRO A 258 -39.77 -36.58 32.45
C PRO A 258 -40.32 -37.12 33.79
N ASP A 259 -39.48 -37.63 34.70
CA ASP A 259 -39.85 -38.27 35.98
C ASP A 259 -38.68 -38.10 36.96
N HIS A 260 -38.69 -37.00 37.74
CA HIS A 260 -37.54 -36.58 38.56
C HIS A 260 -37.26 -37.56 39.71
N ASP A 261 -38.30 -38.13 40.31
CA ASP A 261 -38.18 -39.04 41.46
C ASP A 261 -38.13 -40.53 41.10
N ARG A 262 -38.31 -40.84 39.81
CA ARG A 262 -38.17 -42.17 39.18
C ARG A 262 -39.17 -43.19 39.71
N ASP A 263 -40.39 -42.77 40.00
CA ASP A 263 -41.46 -43.64 40.49
C ASP A 263 -42.34 -44.27 39.38
N GLY A 264 -42.19 -43.77 38.15
CA GLY A 264 -42.93 -44.20 36.96
C GLY A 264 -44.16 -43.36 36.62
N VAL A 265 -44.42 -42.26 37.33
CA VAL A 265 -45.41 -41.23 37.01
C VAL A 265 -44.66 -40.02 36.43
N PRO A 266 -44.99 -39.57 35.20
CA PRO A 266 -44.34 -38.41 34.63
C PRO A 266 -44.65 -37.11 35.39
N GLU A 267 -43.73 -36.15 35.36
CA GLU A 267 -43.83 -34.83 36.00
C GLU A 267 -45.15 -34.09 35.72
N ASP A 268 -45.68 -34.18 34.49
CA ASP A 268 -46.93 -33.53 34.11
C ASP A 268 -48.19 -34.21 34.70
N GLU A 269 -48.03 -35.43 35.20
CA GLU A 269 -49.05 -36.22 35.87
C GLU A 269 -48.79 -36.38 37.38
N ASP A 270 -47.61 -36.01 37.90
CA ASP A 270 -47.21 -36.21 39.30
C ASP A 270 -47.68 -35.07 40.24
N ALA A 271 -48.30 -35.45 41.36
CA ALA A 271 -48.73 -34.49 42.39
C ALA A 271 -47.63 -34.17 43.43
N CYS A 272 -46.59 -34.99 43.51
CA CYS A 272 -45.44 -34.93 44.39
C CYS A 272 -44.12 -35.19 43.64
N PRO A 273 -43.75 -34.36 42.64
CA PRO A 273 -42.64 -34.62 41.70
C PRO A 273 -41.23 -34.81 42.29
N GLU A 274 -41.06 -34.63 43.60
CA GLU A 274 -39.78 -34.78 44.31
C GLU A 274 -39.79 -35.96 45.29
N GLN A 275 -40.86 -36.77 45.30
CA GLN A 275 -41.10 -37.79 46.31
C GLN A 275 -41.78 -39.03 45.73
N PRO A 276 -41.06 -40.18 45.65
CA PRO A 276 -41.55 -41.32 44.90
C PRO A 276 -42.77 -41.97 45.57
N GLY A 277 -43.75 -42.31 44.75
CA GLY A 277 -44.97 -42.99 45.11
C GLY A 277 -45.49 -43.92 44.00
N PRO A 278 -46.70 -44.47 44.18
CA PRO A 278 -47.33 -45.26 43.13
C PRO A 278 -48.30 -44.41 42.31
N ALA A 279 -48.47 -44.74 41.04
CA ALA A 279 -49.57 -44.25 40.23
C ALA A 279 -50.94 -44.56 40.88
N ARG A 280 -51.82 -43.56 40.98
CA ARG A 280 -53.16 -43.69 41.57
C ARG A 280 -54.24 -43.14 40.65
N ALA A 281 -55.47 -43.62 40.87
CA ALA A 281 -56.64 -43.11 40.15
C ALA A 281 -57.05 -41.69 40.56
N ASP A 282 -56.61 -41.21 41.72
CA ASP A 282 -56.83 -39.83 42.18
C ASP A 282 -55.65 -38.96 41.75
N PRO A 283 -55.84 -38.00 40.83
CA PRO A 283 -54.77 -37.14 40.34
C PRO A 283 -54.11 -36.28 41.43
N SER A 284 -54.74 -36.08 42.58
CA SER A 284 -54.14 -35.32 43.70
C SER A 284 -53.18 -36.15 44.58
N LEU A 285 -53.11 -37.46 44.34
CA LEU A 285 -52.33 -38.42 45.12
C LEU A 285 -51.52 -39.39 44.25
N THR A 286 -51.62 -39.29 42.93
CA THR A 286 -50.78 -40.04 42.01
C THR A 286 -49.35 -39.51 42.13
N GLY A 287 -48.35 -40.39 42.14
CA GLY A 287 -46.95 -40.04 42.37
C GLY A 287 -46.59 -39.75 43.84
N CYS A 288 -47.56 -39.39 44.69
CA CYS A 288 -47.29 -39.14 46.09
C CYS A 288 -47.10 -40.42 46.95
N PRO A 289 -46.27 -40.37 48.00
CA PRO A 289 -46.22 -41.37 49.07
C PRO A 289 -47.60 -41.64 49.67
N SER A 290 -47.83 -42.82 50.24
CA SER A 290 -49.10 -43.13 50.89
C SER A 290 -49.34 -42.18 52.08
N PRO A 291 -50.47 -41.44 52.12
CA PRO A 291 -50.85 -40.70 53.32
C PRO A 291 -51.07 -41.61 54.54
N ASP A 292 -51.30 -42.91 54.28
CA ASP A 292 -51.48 -44.01 55.22
C ASP A 292 -50.32 -45.01 54.97
N GLU A 293 -49.18 -44.79 55.64
CA GLU A 293 -47.94 -45.55 55.42
C GLU A 293 -48.07 -47.03 55.85
N ASP A 294 -48.99 -47.35 56.77
CA ASP A 294 -49.13 -48.70 57.34
C ASP A 294 -50.45 -49.42 56.98
N GLY A 295 -51.34 -48.74 56.27
CA GLY A 295 -52.57 -49.27 55.72
C GLY A 295 -53.68 -49.45 56.77
N ASP A 296 -53.62 -48.73 57.89
CA ASP A 296 -54.56 -48.86 59.00
C ASP A 296 -55.73 -47.87 58.99
N THR A 297 -55.86 -47.09 57.92
CA THR A 297 -56.86 -46.04 57.65
C THR A 297 -56.69 -44.70 58.38
N TYR A 298 -55.74 -44.55 59.32
CA TYR A 298 -55.43 -43.26 59.93
C TYR A 298 -54.35 -42.53 59.12
N VAL A 299 -54.44 -41.19 59.07
CA VAL A 299 -53.51 -40.35 58.30
C VAL A 299 -53.16 -39.08 59.09
N GLY A 300 -51.97 -38.54 58.87
CA GLY A 300 -51.52 -37.28 59.48
C GLY A 300 -51.61 -37.26 61.01
N ASP A 301 -52.08 -36.17 61.61
CA ASP A 301 -52.17 -36.02 63.08
C ASP A 301 -53.13 -37.00 63.78
N ALA A 302 -54.02 -37.63 63.01
CA ALA A 302 -54.95 -38.64 63.50
C ALA A 302 -54.26 -40.00 63.73
N ASP A 303 -53.14 -40.24 63.06
CA ASP A 303 -52.32 -41.42 63.21
C ASP A 303 -51.28 -41.21 64.33
N LYS A 304 -51.32 -42.05 65.37
CA LYS A 304 -50.37 -41.98 66.50
C LYS A 304 -49.17 -42.88 66.31
N CYS A 305 -49.23 -43.82 65.37
CA CYS A 305 -48.17 -44.76 65.05
C CYS A 305 -47.97 -44.84 63.53
N PRO A 306 -47.43 -43.79 62.87
CA PRO A 306 -47.47 -43.64 61.41
C PRO A 306 -46.82 -44.73 60.56
N ASN A 307 -46.16 -45.70 61.16
CA ASN A 307 -45.42 -46.77 60.47
C ASN A 307 -45.82 -48.16 60.98
N ASN A 308 -46.85 -48.27 61.84
CA ASN A 308 -47.20 -49.54 62.45
C ASN A 308 -48.71 -49.64 62.74
N PRO A 309 -49.42 -50.56 62.08
CA PRO A 309 -50.88 -50.51 61.98
C PRO A 309 -51.53 -50.70 63.36
N GLU A 310 -52.35 -49.74 63.76
CA GLU A 310 -53.07 -49.72 65.02
C GLU A 310 -54.31 -50.61 64.93
N ASN A 311 -54.13 -51.90 65.24
CA ASN A 311 -55.28 -52.79 65.36
C ASN A 311 -56.03 -52.48 66.66
N PHE A 312 -56.99 -51.55 66.61
CA PHE A 312 -57.89 -51.26 67.73
C PHE A 312 -58.75 -52.50 68.02
N THR A 313 -58.20 -53.44 68.80
CA THR A 313 -59.01 -54.41 69.53
C THR A 313 -59.82 -53.59 70.54
N ALA A 314 -61.06 -53.26 70.16
CA ALA A 314 -61.99 -52.52 70.98
C ALA A 314 -62.04 -53.11 72.40
N VAL A 315 -61.41 -52.44 73.36
CA VAL A 315 -61.68 -52.68 74.77
C VAL A 315 -63.00 -52.00 75.06
N THR A 316 -64.04 -52.82 74.97
CA THR A 316 -65.41 -52.54 75.39
C THR A 316 -65.45 -51.94 76.79
N LYS A 317 -66.23 -50.87 76.95
CA LYS A 317 -66.88 -50.52 78.22
C LYS A 317 -68.28 -50.00 77.96
#